data_AF-A0A0F7VU18-F1
#
_entry.id   AF-A0A0F7VU18-F1
#
_cell.length_a   1.000
_cell.length_b   1.000
_cell.length_c   1.000
_cell.angle_alpha   90.00
_cell.angle_beta   90.00
_cell.angle_gamma   90.00
#
_symmetry.space_group_name_H-M   'P 1'
#
loop_
_entity.id
_entity.type
_entity.pdbx_description
1 polymer ?
#
loop_
_entity_poly.entity_id
_entity_poly.type
_entity_poly.pdbx_seq_one_letter_code
_entity_poly.pdbx_strand_id
1 'polypeptide(L)' 'MDGLRIAENGVQLLCASGLHAPATAYARALNQAVWQESDGTDLAERLEPFEAEFLAGARRGLS' A
#
# COMPACT_ATOMS: atom_id res chain seq x y z
N MET A 1 -0.54 29.17 -22.93
CA MET A 1 -1.40 28.25 -22.16
C MET A 1 -0.47 27.33 -21.40
N ASP A 2 -0.15 27.68 -20.16
CA ASP A 2 0.73 26.88 -19.32
C ASP A 2 -0.05 25.67 -18.82
N GLY A 3 0.15 24.54 -19.50
CA GLY A 3 -0.40 23.27 -19.10
C GLY A 3 0.25 22.84 -17.79
N LEU A 4 -0.48 23.00 -16.69
CA LEU A 4 -0.11 22.46 -15.39
C LEU A 4 0.07 20.94 -15.55
N ARG A 5 1.32 20.46 -15.57
CA ARG A 5 1.61 19.03 -15.55
C ARG A 5 1.46 18.56 -14.12
N ILE A 6 0.35 17.89 -13.83
CA ILE A 6 0.18 17.13 -12.60
C ILE A 6 1.21 16.00 -12.67
N ALA A 7 2.23 16.03 -11.82
CA ALA A 7 3.01 14.84 -11.54
C ALA A 7 2.08 13.89 -10.80
N GLU A 8 1.49 12.92 -11.50
CA GLU A 8 0.86 11.78 -10.86
C GLU A 8 1.97 11.04 -10.10
N ASN A 9 2.09 11.32 -8.80
CA ASN A 9 2.96 10.67 -7.84
C ASN A 9 2.52 9.20 -7.62
N GLY A 10 2.47 8.40 -8.69
CA GLY A 10 2.26 6.98 -8.62
C GLY A 10 3.60 6.31 -8.37
N VAL A 11 3.86 5.87 -7.14
CA VAL A 11 4.90 4.87 -6.89
C VAL A 11 4.46 3.60 -7.63
N GLN A 12 5.02 3.35 -8.82
CA GLN A 12 4.82 2.10 -9.53
C GLN A 12 5.68 1.02 -8.88
N LEU A 13 5.09 0.31 -7.93
CA LEU A 13 5.69 -0.92 -7.41
C LEU A 13 5.65 -1.97 -8.51
N LEU A 14 6.82 -2.30 -9.07
CA LEU A 14 7.00 -3.46 -9.94
C LEU A 14 6.82 -4.72 -9.09
N CYS A 15 5.58 -5.17 -8.99
CA CYS A 15 5.20 -6.37 -8.27
C CYS A 15 4.86 -7.49 -9.26
N ALA A 16 5.14 -8.74 -8.88
CA ALA A 16 4.56 -9.89 -9.57
C ALA A 16 3.04 -9.72 -9.67
N SER A 17 2.39 -10.23 -10.72
CA SER A 17 0.95 -9.99 -10.95
C SER A 17 0.08 -10.40 -9.75
N GLY A 18 0.45 -11.48 -9.04
CA GLY A 18 -0.21 -11.93 -7.81
C GLY A 18 -0.03 -11.03 -6.58
N LEU A 19 0.87 -10.06 -6.65
CA LEU A 19 1.18 -9.10 -5.59
C LEU A 19 0.54 -7.73 -5.81
N HIS A 20 -0.04 -7.46 -6.98
CA HIS A 20 -0.59 -6.14 -7.30
C HIS A 20 -1.75 -5.74 -6.39
N ALA A 21 -2.68 -6.66 -6.16
CA ALA A 21 -3.83 -6.44 -5.27
C ALA A 21 -3.41 -6.18 -3.81
N PRO A 22 -2.60 -7.03 -3.15
CA PRO A 22 -2.19 -6.77 -1.77
C PRO A 22 -1.28 -5.54 -1.63
N ALA A 23 -0.41 -5.25 -2.61
CA ALA A 23 0.38 -4.02 -2.60
C ALA A 23 -0.50 -2.76 -2.66
N THR A 24 -1.55 -2.79 -3.49
CA THR A 24 -2.50 -1.69 -3.60
C THR A 24 -3.32 -1.53 -2.32
N ALA A 25 -3.73 -2.64 -1.71
CA ALA A 25 -4.47 -2.62 -0.45
C ALA A 25 -3.63 -2.02 0.68
N TYR A 26 -2.39 -2.47 0.83
CA TYR A 26 -1.44 -1.92 1.79
C TYR A 26 -1.20 -0.42 1.59
N ALA A 27 -0.91 0.02 0.36
CA ALA A 27 -0.69 1.43 0.05
C ALA A 27 -1.90 2.30 0.37
N ARG A 28 -3.13 1.81 0.11
CA ARG A 28 -4.36 2.52 0.47
C ARG A 28 -4.56 2.60 1.98
N ALA A 29 -4.33 1.50 2.70
CA ALA A 29 -4.43 1.46 4.16
C ALA A 29 -3.44 2.43 4.81
N LEU A 30 -2.19 2.46 4.33
CA LEU A 30 -1.17 3.39 4.78
C LEU A 30 -1.59 4.84 4.54
N ASN A 31 -2.02 5.16 3.32
CA ASN A 31 -2.48 6.51 3.00
C ASN A 31 -3.65 6.91 3.91
N GLN A 32 -4.65 6.05 4.08
CA GLN A 32 -5.78 6.31 4.98
C GLN A 32 -5.34 6.51 6.43
N ALA A 33 -4.41 5.70 6.92
CA ALA A 33 -3.97 5.74 8.31
C ALA A 33 -3.16 7.00 8.65
N VAL A 34 -2.38 7.53 7.70
CA VAL A 34 -1.63 8.78 7.86
C VAL A 34 -2.56 10.00 7.98
N TRP A 35 -3.74 9.96 7.35
CA TRP A 35 -4.70 11.08 7.39
C TRP A 35 -5.76 10.97 8.48
N GLN A 36 -5.82 9.85 9.20
CA GLN A 36 -6.78 9.68 10.29
C GLN A 36 -6.19 10.12 11.62
N GLU A 37 -7.00 10.84 12.41
CA GLU A 37 -6.73 11.10 13.82
C GLU A 37 -6.48 9.77 14.55
N SER A 38 -5.41 9.71 15.34
CA SER A 38 -5.08 8.50 16.08
C SER A 38 -6.13 8.27 17.16
N ASP A 39 -6.86 7.16 17.05
CA ASP A 39 -7.82 6.68 18.05
C ASP A 39 -7.14 5.92 19.22
N GLY A 40 -5.81 6.03 19.32
CA GLY A 40 -4.99 5.28 20.25
C GLY A 40 -4.48 3.94 19.71
N THR A 41 -4.92 3.53 18.51
CA THR A 41 -4.38 2.34 17.84
C THR A 41 -3.09 2.71 17.09
N ASP A 42 -2.04 1.91 17.27
CA ASP A 42 -0.77 2.15 16.60
C ASP A 42 -0.90 1.96 15.08
N LEU A 43 -0.16 2.76 14.32
CA LEU A 43 -0.13 2.66 12.86
C LEU A 43 0.28 1.26 12.40
N ALA A 44 1.24 0.64 13.10
CA ALA A 44 1.70 -0.71 12.77
C ALA A 44 0.57 -1.74 12.98
N GLU A 45 -0.16 -1.67 14.09
CA GLU A 45 -1.29 -2.58 14.38
C GLU A 45 -2.39 -2.46 13.31
N ARG A 46 -2.65 -1.25 12.81
CA ARG A 46 -3.64 -1.02 11.75
C ARG A 46 -3.21 -1.58 10.39
N LEU A 47 -1.90 -1.65 10.15
CA LEU A 47 -1.34 -2.10 8.88
C LEU A 47 -1.00 -3.59 8.85
N GLU A 48 -0.89 -4.24 10.02
CA GLU A 48 -0.51 -5.65 10.16
C GLU A 48 -1.30 -6.60 9.26
N PRO A 49 -2.64 -6.50 9.13
CA PRO A 49 -3.40 -7.42 8.28
C PRO A 49 -3.01 -7.30 6.79
N PHE A 50 -2.73 -6.08 6.33
CA PHE A 50 -2.37 -5.80 4.95
C PHE A 50 -0.92 -6.20 4.64
N GLU A 51 -0.03 -6.02 5.62
CA GLU A 51 1.36 -6.48 5.53
C GLU A 51 1.43 -8.00 5.47
N ALA A 52 0.70 -8.69 6.35
CA ALA A 52 0.63 -10.15 6.38
C ALA A 52 0.13 -10.73 5.05
N GLU A 53 -0.90 -10.14 4.45
CA GLU A 53 -1.44 -10.56 3.15
C GLU A 53 -0.42 -10.38 2.02
N PHE A 54 0.29 -9.24 2.01
CA PHE A 54 1.36 -8.98 1.05
C PHE A 54 2.50 -9.99 1.17
N LEU A 55 3.01 -10.23 2.38
CA LEU A 55 4.09 -11.18 2.64
C LEU A 55 3.68 -12.62 2.28
N ALA A 56 2.43 -13.01 2.57
CA ALA A 56 1.90 -14.32 2.19
C ALA A 56 1.79 -14.48 0.66
N GLY A 57 1.43 -13.42 -0.06
CA GLY A 57 1.48 -13.39 -1.52
C GLY A 57 2.91 -13.51 -2.06
N ALA A 58 3.86 -12.81 -1.44
CA ALA A 58 5.26 -12.78 -1.88
C ALA A 58 5.91 -14.15 -1.70
N ARG A 59 5.67 -14.80 -0.55
CA ARG A 59 6.17 -16.15 -0.27
C ARG A 59 5.66 -17.18 -1.27
N ARG A 60 4.40 -17.09 -1.70
CA ARG A 60 3.83 -17.97 -2.73
C ARG A 60 4.51 -17.82 -4.09
N GLY A 61 5.00 -16.62 -4.42
CA GLY A 61 5.71 -16.37 -5.68
C GLY A 61 7.17 -16.80 -5.70
N LEU A 62 7.75 -17.18 -4.56
CA LEU A 62 9.15 -17.65 -4.43
C LEU A 62 9.27 -19.18 -4.37
N SER A 63 8.15 -19.89 -4.25
CA SER A 63 8.06 -21.35 -4.27
C SER A 63 7.83 -21.88 -5.68
#